data_AF-A0A2B7XJ84-F1
#
_entry.id   AF-A0A2B7XJ84-F1
#
_cell.length_a   1.000
_cell.length_b   1.000
_cell.length_c   1.000
_cell.angle_alpha   90.00
_cell.angle_beta   90.00
_cell.angle_gamma   90.00
#
_symmetry.space_group_name_H-M   'P 1'
#
loop_
_entity.id
_entity.type
_entity.pdbx_description
1 polymer ?
#
loop_
_entity_poly.entity_id
_entity_poly.type
_entity_poly.pdbx_seq_one_letter_code
_entity_poly.pdbx_strand_id
1 'polypeptide(L)'
;MTEWEDSWEVFFAKNLKMAFKLEEDARGHEPEFDELVPVIFNRVIPRLLRPLESNGRTVKPSLVHADLWFANSGVDVTTGKSLVFDACCFYAHNEYKFGQWRPVCNRFGDEYIAEYRKAADDIPTQEDFEGRLDLYKLRFNTHVSALFPDNHSLREQMLGDMRDLVKRYGGDFSEQRPEI
;
A
#
# COMPACT_ATOMS: atom_id res chain seq x y z
N MET A 1 17.87 -0.06 -5.99
CA MET A 1 17.15 -0.65 -7.14
C MET A 1 16.31 -1.79 -6.60
N THR A 2 15.03 -1.90 -6.96
CA THR A 2 14.20 -3.07 -6.63
C THR A 2 14.22 -3.99 -7.83
N GLU A 3 14.77 -5.19 -7.68
CA GLU A 3 14.76 -6.24 -8.71
C GLU A 3 13.54 -7.16 -8.51
N TRP A 4 13.41 -8.18 -9.35
CA TRP A 4 12.39 -9.21 -9.17
C TRP A 4 12.61 -9.98 -7.86
N GLU A 5 11.52 -10.34 -7.19
CA GLU A 5 11.54 -11.17 -5.98
C GLU A 5 10.48 -12.26 -6.10
N ASP A 6 10.79 -13.43 -5.53
CA ASP A 6 9.86 -14.56 -5.48
C ASP A 6 8.75 -14.40 -4.42
N SER A 7 8.91 -13.46 -3.48
CA SER A 7 7.93 -13.17 -2.44
C SER A 7 7.46 -11.73 -2.51
N TRP A 8 6.14 -11.56 -2.49
CA TRP A 8 5.49 -10.26 -2.40
C TRP A 8 5.84 -9.51 -1.11
N GLU A 9 5.94 -10.20 0.03
CA GLU A 9 6.37 -9.61 1.32
C GLU A 9 7.75 -8.94 1.17
N VAL A 10 8.71 -9.66 0.57
CA VAL A 10 10.09 -9.18 0.38
C VAL A 10 10.14 -8.02 -0.60
N PHE A 11 9.46 -8.13 -1.74
CA PHE A 11 9.39 -7.06 -2.73
C PHE A 11 8.82 -5.78 -2.13
N PHE A 12 7.67 -5.89 -1.46
CA PHE A 12 7.00 -4.75 -0.86
C PHE A 12 7.86 -4.08 0.22
N ALA A 13 8.48 -4.88 1.11
CA ALA A 13 9.37 -4.36 2.13
C ALA A 13 10.55 -3.59 1.51
N LYS A 14 11.22 -4.14 0.49
CA LYS A 14 12.31 -3.46 -0.22
C LYS A 14 11.85 -2.14 -0.84
N ASN A 15 10.66 -2.12 -1.44
CA ASN A 15 10.08 -0.91 -2.05
C ASN A 15 9.75 0.16 -1.00
N LEU A 16 9.08 -0.22 0.10
CA LEU A 16 8.75 0.70 1.18
C LEU A 16 10.01 1.26 1.87
N LYS A 17 11.05 0.44 2.02
CA LYS A 17 12.33 0.88 2.59
C LYS A 17 13.00 1.95 1.72
N MET A 18 12.94 1.78 0.40
CA MET A 18 13.41 2.80 -0.53
C MET A 18 12.58 4.08 -0.43
N ALA A 19 11.25 3.97 -0.29
CA ALA A 19 10.39 5.13 -0.14
C ALA A 19 10.74 5.94 1.12
N PHE A 20 10.93 5.28 2.28
CA PHE A 20 11.38 5.97 3.50
C PHE A 20 12.73 6.65 3.32
N LYS A 21 13.69 5.97 2.68
CA LYS A 21 14.99 6.58 2.40
C LYS A 21 14.85 7.86 1.56
N LEU A 22 14.04 7.83 0.50
CA LEU A 22 13.81 9.00 -0.35
C LEU A 22 13.11 10.13 0.41
N GLU A 23 12.22 9.79 1.34
CA GLU A 23 11.54 10.77 2.21
C GLU A 23 12.54 11.46 3.16
N GLU A 24 13.38 10.69 3.85
CA GLU A 24 14.43 11.22 4.72
C GLU A 24 15.46 12.03 3.93
N ASP A 25 15.87 11.58 2.73
CA ASP A 25 16.80 12.30 1.86
C ASP A 25 16.21 13.66 1.42
N ALA A 26 14.88 13.75 1.24
CA ALA A 26 14.18 14.97 0.81
C ALA A 26 13.83 15.92 1.96
N ARG A 27 13.50 15.40 3.15
CA ARG A 27 12.92 16.18 4.25
C ARG A 27 13.77 16.22 5.52
N GLY A 28 14.85 15.45 5.55
CA GLY A 28 15.66 15.24 6.74
C GLY A 28 15.08 14.18 7.67
N HIS A 29 15.85 13.84 8.69
CA HIS A 29 15.50 12.80 9.65
C HIS A 29 14.22 13.15 10.45
N GLU A 30 13.44 12.12 10.76
CA GLU A 30 12.23 12.18 11.59
C GLU A 30 12.39 11.28 12.81
N PRO A 31 12.45 11.83 14.04
CA PRO A 31 12.69 11.02 15.24
C PRO A 31 11.71 9.84 15.44
N GLU A 32 10.45 9.99 15.03
CA GLU A 32 9.48 8.89 15.15
C GLU A 32 9.81 7.68 14.25
N PHE A 33 10.65 7.86 13.22
CA PHE A 33 11.07 6.74 12.38
C PHE A 33 11.89 5.71 13.16
N ASP A 34 12.68 6.15 14.14
CA ASP A 34 13.51 5.26 14.97
C ASP A 34 12.66 4.24 15.74
N GLU A 35 11.43 4.59 16.08
CA GLU A 35 10.50 3.73 16.81
C GLU A 35 9.54 2.99 15.86
N LEU A 36 8.97 3.70 14.89
CA LEU A 36 7.88 3.17 14.06
C LEU A 36 8.38 2.27 12.92
N VAL A 37 9.48 2.64 12.24
CA VAL A 37 9.99 1.89 11.09
C VAL A 37 10.36 0.45 11.50
N PRO A 38 11.13 0.20 12.59
CA PRO A 38 11.43 -1.17 13.00
C PRO A 38 10.17 -2.02 13.24
N VAL A 39 9.13 -1.45 13.85
CA VAL A 39 7.88 -2.19 14.11
C VAL A 39 7.12 -2.48 12.81
N ILE A 40 7.08 -1.54 11.88
CA ILE A 40 6.46 -1.74 10.56
C ILE A 40 7.14 -2.91 9.82
N PHE A 41 8.46 -2.93 9.78
CA PHE A 41 9.21 -3.96 9.05
C PHE A 41 9.24 -5.32 9.73
N ASN A 42 9.36 -5.35 11.07
CA ASN A 42 9.53 -6.61 11.80
C ASN A 42 8.20 -7.25 12.21
N ARG A 43 7.11 -6.48 12.27
CA ARG A 43 5.81 -6.97 12.77
C ARG A 43 4.67 -6.73 11.78
N VAL A 44 4.43 -5.48 11.38
CA VAL A 44 3.26 -5.12 10.55
C VAL A 44 3.32 -5.76 9.17
N ILE A 45 4.43 -5.62 8.43
CA ILE A 45 4.60 -6.22 7.11
C ILE A 45 4.45 -7.76 7.16
N PRO A 46 5.19 -8.48 8.03
CA PRO A 46 4.99 -9.91 8.22
C PRO A 46 3.55 -10.31 8.56
N ARG A 47 2.90 -9.59 9.49
CA ARG A 47 1.52 -9.85 9.95
C ARG A 47 0.52 -9.78 8.80
N LEU A 48 0.69 -8.80 7.90
CA LEU A 48 -0.28 -8.47 6.87
C LEU A 48 0.00 -9.16 5.53
N LEU A 49 1.27 -9.38 5.16
CA LEU A 49 1.65 -9.86 3.84
C LEU A 49 2.06 -11.34 3.81
N ARG A 50 2.76 -11.84 4.83
CA ARG A 50 3.20 -13.25 4.88
C ARG A 50 2.08 -14.26 4.71
N PRO A 51 0.87 -14.06 5.31
CA PRO A 51 -0.22 -14.98 5.13
C PRO A 51 -0.60 -15.19 3.67
N LEU A 52 -0.45 -14.19 2.79
CA LEU A 52 -0.81 -14.29 1.36
C LEU A 52 -0.03 -15.39 0.61
N GLU A 53 1.16 -15.74 1.09
CA GLU A 53 2.08 -16.70 0.45
C GLU A 53 2.38 -17.91 1.37
N SER A 54 1.63 -18.06 2.46
CA SER A 54 1.80 -19.14 3.45
C SER A 54 0.67 -20.16 3.40
N ASN A 55 0.92 -21.37 3.91
CA ASN A 55 -0.04 -22.49 3.94
C ASN A 55 -0.53 -22.92 2.55
N GLY A 56 0.38 -22.98 1.58
CA GLY A 56 0.07 -23.37 0.19
C GLY A 56 -0.60 -22.27 -0.64
N ARG A 57 -0.76 -21.06 -0.09
CA ARG A 57 -1.24 -19.88 -0.84
C ARG A 57 -0.10 -19.26 -1.63
N THR A 58 -0.45 -18.60 -2.72
CA THR A 58 0.48 -17.87 -3.58
C THR A 58 -0.19 -16.59 -4.04
N VAL A 59 0.53 -15.47 -4.07
CA VAL A 59 0.05 -14.25 -4.72
C VAL A 59 0.09 -14.45 -6.24
N LYS A 60 -1.05 -14.30 -6.92
CA LYS A 60 -1.10 -14.23 -8.39
C LYS A 60 -0.59 -12.86 -8.85
N PRO A 61 0.52 -12.78 -9.60
CA PRO A 61 1.01 -11.51 -10.10
C PRO A 61 -0.01 -10.86 -11.02
N SER A 62 -0.38 -9.62 -10.70
CA SER A 62 -1.35 -8.82 -11.47
C SER A 62 -0.68 -7.56 -11.99
N LEU A 63 -0.88 -7.25 -13.27
CA LEU A 63 -0.42 -5.97 -13.82
C LEU A 63 -1.19 -4.84 -13.14
N VAL A 64 -0.48 -3.95 -12.44
CA VAL A 64 -1.06 -2.76 -11.80
C VAL A 64 -0.58 -1.51 -12.50
N HIS A 65 -1.46 -0.51 -12.61
CA HIS A 65 -1.13 0.80 -13.16
C HIS A 65 -0.13 1.58 -12.29
N ALA A 66 -0.19 1.35 -10.98
CA ALA A 66 0.67 1.93 -9.94
C ALA A 66 0.69 3.47 -9.81
N ASP A 67 0.02 4.19 -10.70
CA ASP A 67 -0.22 5.64 -10.55
C ASP A 67 -1.64 6.03 -11.00
N LEU A 68 -2.64 5.24 -10.59
CA LEU A 68 -4.03 5.48 -10.99
C LEU A 68 -4.75 6.29 -9.92
N TRP A 69 -4.88 7.59 -10.18
CA TRP A 69 -5.62 8.57 -9.38
C TRP A 69 -6.48 9.43 -10.32
N PHE A 70 -7.37 10.25 -9.77
CA PHE A 70 -8.39 10.98 -10.55
C PHE A 70 -7.84 11.69 -11.79
N ALA A 71 -6.71 12.40 -11.69
CA ALA A 71 -6.14 13.15 -12.81
C ALA A 71 -5.53 12.25 -13.90
N ASN A 72 -5.18 11.01 -13.56
CA ASN A 72 -4.69 9.98 -14.49
C ASN A 72 -5.83 9.10 -15.03
N SER A 73 -7.07 9.57 -14.91
CA SER A 73 -8.25 8.89 -15.41
C SER A 73 -9.16 9.84 -16.19
N GLY A 74 -9.89 9.30 -17.16
CA GLY A 74 -10.84 10.07 -17.95
C GLY A 74 -11.94 9.18 -18.53
N VAL A 75 -12.91 9.83 -19.17
CA VAL A 75 -13.94 9.16 -19.95
C VAL A 75 -13.86 9.68 -21.37
N ASP A 76 -13.72 8.78 -22.32
CA ASP A 76 -13.75 9.10 -23.73
C ASP A 76 -15.14 9.65 -24.09
N VAL A 77 -15.21 10.89 -24.56
CA VAL A 77 -16.48 11.58 -24.84
C VAL A 77 -17.26 10.98 -26.02
N THR A 78 -16.59 10.21 -26.88
CA THR A 78 -17.21 9.60 -28.07
C THR A 78 -17.78 8.23 -27.74
N THR A 79 -17.05 7.44 -26.95
CA THR A 79 -17.36 6.03 -26.69
C THR A 79 -17.93 5.78 -25.30
N GLY A 80 -17.81 6.74 -24.38
CA GLY A 80 -18.19 6.60 -22.97
C GLY A 80 -17.30 5.63 -22.18
N LYS A 81 -16.19 5.14 -22.76
CA LYS A 81 -15.29 4.19 -22.11
C LYS A 81 -14.27 4.90 -21.22
N SER A 82 -13.82 4.22 -20.17
CA SER A 82 -12.76 4.70 -19.29
C SER A 82 -11.42 4.76 -20.02
N LEU A 83 -10.67 5.83 -19.77
CA LEU A 83 -9.29 6.04 -20.19
C LEU A 83 -8.41 6.15 -18.94
N VAL A 84 -7.19 5.62 -19.01
CA VAL A 84 -6.16 5.73 -17.97
C VAL A 84 -4.84 6.17 -18.59
N PHE A 85 -4.07 6.99 -17.88
CA PHE A 85 -2.87 7.69 -18.40
C PHE A 85 -1.70 7.59 -17.42
N ASP A 86 -0.48 7.81 -17.89
CA ASP A 86 0.74 7.94 -17.05
C ASP A 86 1.02 6.72 -16.16
N ALA A 87 0.95 5.53 -16.75
CA ALA A 87 1.13 4.29 -16.02
C ALA A 87 2.58 4.07 -15.57
N CYS A 88 2.75 3.76 -14.29
CA CYS A 88 4.01 3.30 -13.68
C CYS A 88 4.02 1.78 -13.50
N CYS A 89 3.60 1.06 -14.55
CA CYS A 89 3.21 -0.35 -14.46
C CYS A 89 4.29 -1.29 -13.91
N PHE A 90 3.85 -2.22 -13.06
CA PHE A 90 4.62 -3.42 -12.71
C PHE A 90 3.67 -4.56 -12.28
N TYR A 91 4.21 -5.76 -12.07
CA TYR A 91 3.44 -6.89 -11.55
C TYR A 91 3.43 -6.87 -10.02
N ALA A 92 2.24 -6.88 -9.44
CA ALA A 92 2.03 -6.74 -8.00
C ALA A 92 0.93 -7.69 -7.50
N HIS A 93 0.79 -7.77 -6.18
CA HIS A 93 -0.46 -8.22 -5.58
C HIS A 93 -1.61 -7.30 -6.04
N ASN A 94 -2.75 -7.89 -6.41
CA ASN A 94 -3.86 -7.15 -7.00
C ASN A 94 -4.39 -6.02 -6.09
N GLU A 95 -4.39 -6.19 -4.78
CA GLU A 95 -4.84 -5.17 -3.82
C GLU A 95 -3.92 -3.93 -3.76
N TYR A 96 -2.68 -4.02 -4.25
CA TYR A 96 -1.72 -2.91 -4.20
C TYR A 96 -2.27 -1.62 -4.82
N LYS A 97 -3.10 -1.74 -5.88
CA LYS A 97 -3.71 -0.58 -6.56
C LYS A 97 -4.57 0.27 -5.63
N PHE A 98 -5.19 -0.34 -4.63
CA PHE A 98 -6.06 0.36 -3.70
C PHE A 98 -5.29 1.32 -2.79
N GLY A 99 -4.00 1.09 -2.57
CA GLY A 99 -3.15 2.03 -1.82
C GLY A 99 -3.18 3.44 -2.41
N GLN A 100 -3.17 3.55 -3.76
CA GLN A 100 -3.28 4.84 -4.45
C GLN A 100 -4.72 5.37 -4.45
N TRP A 101 -5.74 4.53 -4.27
CA TRP A 101 -7.15 4.96 -4.30
C TRP A 101 -7.63 5.49 -2.96
N ARG A 102 -7.07 4.97 -1.85
CA ARG A 102 -7.46 5.31 -0.47
C ARG A 102 -7.38 6.80 -0.13
N PRO A 103 -6.36 7.57 -0.54
CA PRO A 103 -6.34 9.00 -0.28
C PRO A 103 -7.56 9.69 -0.89
N VAL A 104 -8.34 10.40 -0.06
CA VAL A 104 -9.61 11.06 -0.47
C VAL A 104 -9.41 11.99 -1.67
N CYS A 105 -8.23 12.63 -1.79
CA CYS A 105 -7.88 13.48 -2.92
C CYS A 105 -7.92 12.76 -4.27
N ASN A 106 -7.81 11.43 -4.30
CA ASN A 106 -7.75 10.62 -5.51
C ASN A 106 -9.13 10.18 -6.04
N ARG A 107 -10.22 10.49 -5.31
CA ARG A 107 -11.63 10.36 -5.74
C ARG A 107 -12.06 8.96 -6.22
N PHE A 108 -11.35 7.92 -5.79
CA PHE A 108 -11.74 6.53 -5.99
C PHE A 108 -12.21 5.95 -4.65
N GLY A 109 -13.48 6.21 -4.31
CA GLY A 109 -14.10 5.80 -3.06
C GLY A 109 -14.43 4.30 -2.96
N ASP A 110 -15.11 3.94 -1.87
CA ASP A 110 -15.49 2.56 -1.54
C ASP A 110 -16.32 1.90 -2.66
N GLU A 111 -17.08 2.69 -3.43
CA GLU A 111 -17.85 2.21 -4.57
C GLU A 111 -16.96 1.59 -5.67
N TYR A 112 -15.78 2.16 -5.93
CA TYR A 112 -14.84 1.62 -6.93
C TYR A 112 -14.18 0.34 -6.44
N ILE A 113 -13.84 0.29 -5.15
CA ILE A 113 -13.29 -0.91 -4.52
C ILE A 113 -14.34 -2.03 -4.56
N ALA A 114 -15.60 -1.72 -4.25
CA ALA A 114 -16.69 -2.69 -4.28
C ALA A 114 -16.93 -3.26 -5.70
N GLU A 115 -17.00 -2.40 -6.73
CA GLU A 115 -17.16 -2.87 -8.11
C GLU A 115 -15.96 -3.66 -8.61
N TYR A 116 -14.74 -3.24 -8.28
CA TYR A 116 -13.53 -4.00 -8.61
C TYR A 116 -13.58 -5.41 -8.01
N ARG A 117 -13.99 -5.52 -6.74
CA ARG A 117 -14.09 -6.81 -6.05
C ARG A 117 -15.14 -7.74 -6.65
N LYS A 118 -16.23 -7.22 -7.22
CA LYS A 118 -17.21 -8.05 -7.96
C LYS A 118 -16.63 -8.64 -9.24
N ALA A 119 -15.69 -7.94 -9.87
CA ALA A 119 -15.10 -8.34 -11.15
C ALA A 119 -13.79 -9.12 -11.01
N ALA A 120 -13.16 -9.13 -9.82
CA ALA A 120 -11.87 -9.78 -9.62
C ALA A 120 -12.03 -11.30 -9.43
N ASP A 121 -11.31 -12.08 -10.24
CA ASP A 121 -11.28 -13.55 -10.17
C ASP A 121 -10.59 -14.09 -8.91
N ASP A 122 -9.78 -13.27 -8.25
CA ASP A 122 -8.96 -13.64 -7.11
C ASP A 122 -9.12 -12.57 -6.02
N ILE A 123 -9.94 -12.86 -5.00
CA ILE A 123 -10.14 -12.00 -3.85
C ILE A 123 -9.38 -12.63 -2.69
N PRO A 124 -8.30 -12.01 -2.20
CA PRO A 124 -7.58 -12.50 -1.04
C PRO A 124 -8.49 -12.57 0.19
N THR A 125 -8.03 -13.26 1.23
CA THR A 125 -8.81 -13.42 2.47
C THR A 125 -9.30 -12.06 2.99
N GLN A 126 -10.58 -11.99 3.36
CA GLN A 126 -11.17 -10.78 3.96
C GLN A 126 -10.45 -10.37 5.25
N GLU A 127 -9.86 -11.35 5.95
CA GLU A 127 -8.99 -11.14 7.09
C GLU A 127 -7.86 -10.17 6.72
N ASP A 128 -7.69 -9.11 7.53
CA ASP A 128 -6.67 -8.06 7.38
C ASP A 128 -6.69 -7.27 6.07
N PHE A 129 -7.76 -7.37 5.27
CA PHE A 129 -7.92 -6.60 4.03
C PHE A 129 -7.70 -5.10 4.25
N GLU A 130 -8.40 -4.50 5.22
CA GLU A 130 -8.25 -3.08 5.55
C GLU A 130 -6.80 -2.73 5.96
N GLY A 131 -6.17 -3.59 6.77
CA GLY A 131 -4.77 -3.41 7.17
C GLY A 131 -3.80 -3.43 5.99
N ARG A 132 -4.00 -4.35 5.03
CA ARG A 132 -3.19 -4.39 3.80
C ARG A 132 -3.38 -3.14 2.95
N LEU A 133 -4.61 -2.65 2.82
CA LEU A 133 -4.87 -1.42 2.06
C LEU A 133 -4.23 -0.19 2.71
N ASP A 134 -4.26 -0.09 4.05
CA ASP A 134 -3.55 0.96 4.78
C ASP A 134 -2.03 0.84 4.64
N LEU A 135 -1.49 -0.38 4.65
CA LEU A 135 -0.07 -0.63 4.40
C LEU A 135 0.34 -0.24 2.97
N TYR A 136 -0.47 -0.56 1.95
CA TYR A 136 -0.20 -0.13 0.58
C TYR A 136 -0.31 1.39 0.45
N LYS A 137 -1.32 2.02 1.07
CA LYS A 137 -1.48 3.48 1.14
C LYS A 137 -0.24 4.14 1.75
N LEU A 138 0.31 3.58 2.84
CA LEU A 138 1.52 4.11 3.47
C LEU A 138 2.66 4.28 2.45
N ARG A 139 2.91 3.28 1.59
CA ARG A 139 3.93 3.40 0.54
C ARG A 139 3.69 4.62 -0.35
N PHE A 140 2.45 4.85 -0.79
CA PHE A 140 2.12 5.99 -1.65
C PHE A 140 2.23 7.32 -0.92
N ASN A 141 1.74 7.40 0.31
CA ASN A 141 1.84 8.61 1.14
C ASN A 141 3.30 8.96 1.46
N THR A 142 4.17 7.97 1.71
CA THR A 142 5.61 8.18 1.86
C THR A 142 6.23 8.75 0.58
N HIS A 143 5.86 8.21 -0.58
CA HIS A 143 6.35 8.73 -1.86
C HIS A 143 5.89 10.18 -2.13
N VAL A 144 4.62 10.47 -1.86
CA VAL A 144 4.04 11.82 -2.02
C VAL A 144 4.65 12.81 -1.02
N SER A 145 4.93 12.39 0.22
CA SER A 145 5.67 13.22 1.20
C SER A 145 7.05 13.63 0.67
N ALA A 146 7.77 12.69 0.05
CA ALA A 146 9.09 12.93 -0.52
C ALA A 146 9.05 13.87 -1.76
N LEU A 147 8.02 13.75 -2.60
CA LEU A 147 7.87 14.57 -3.82
C LEU A 147 7.50 16.03 -3.53
N PHE A 148 6.77 16.29 -2.45
CA PHE A 148 6.28 17.62 -2.08
C PHE A 148 6.78 18.02 -0.68
N PRO A 149 8.10 18.22 -0.51
CA PRO A 149 8.72 18.44 0.79
C PRO A 149 8.18 19.70 1.51
N ASP A 150 7.79 20.73 0.75
CA ASP A 150 7.25 21.98 1.30
C ASP A 150 5.84 21.83 1.91
N ASN A 151 5.13 20.74 1.60
CA ASN A 151 3.82 20.48 2.18
C ASN A 151 3.95 19.59 3.42
N HIS A 152 3.90 20.21 4.59
CA HIS A 152 4.04 19.55 5.89
C HIS A 152 2.89 18.61 6.25
N SER A 153 1.68 18.85 5.74
CA SER A 153 0.53 17.99 6.07
C SER A 153 0.66 16.57 5.52
N LEU A 154 1.41 16.39 4.43
CA LEU A 154 1.66 15.08 3.83
C LEU A 154 2.54 14.19 4.72
N ARG A 155 3.56 14.78 5.36
CA ARG A 155 4.41 14.06 6.32
C ARG A 155 3.61 13.67 7.56
N GLU A 156 2.82 14.60 8.10
CA GLU A 156 1.93 14.30 9.24
C GLU A 156 0.91 13.22 8.92
N GLN A 157 0.33 13.22 7.72
CA GLN A 157 -0.59 12.17 7.27
C GLN A 157 0.10 10.81 7.21
N MET A 158 1.31 10.75 6.62
CA MET A 158 2.12 9.53 6.57
C MET A 158 2.47 9.04 7.98
N LEU A 159 2.88 9.91 8.89
CA LEU A 159 3.16 9.56 10.29
C LEU A 159 1.89 9.05 11.00
N GLY A 160 0.74 9.66 10.74
CA GLY A 160 -0.55 9.17 11.23
C GLY A 160 -0.84 7.74 10.78
N ASP A 161 -0.61 7.43 9.51
CA ASP A 161 -0.76 6.07 8.97
C ASP A 161 0.21 5.08 9.65
N MET A 162 1.46 5.48 9.87
CA MET A 162 2.46 4.65 10.57
C MET A 162 2.03 4.35 12.00
N ARG A 163 1.64 5.37 12.78
CA ARG A 163 1.18 5.22 14.17
C ARG A 163 -0.03 4.30 14.25
N ASP A 164 -1.00 4.46 13.36
CA ASP A 164 -2.22 3.63 13.35
C ASP A 164 -1.92 2.17 12.99
N LEU A 165 -1.09 1.92 11.96
CA LEU A 165 -0.66 0.58 11.58
C LEU A 165 0.10 -0.11 12.72
N VAL A 166 1.03 0.59 13.37
CA VAL A 166 1.77 0.06 14.52
C VAL A 166 0.83 -0.23 15.69
N LYS A 167 -0.13 0.65 15.98
CA LYS A 167 -1.11 0.44 17.04
C LYS A 167 -1.96 -0.81 16.81
N ARG A 168 -2.44 -1.03 15.57
CA ARG A 168 -3.33 -2.15 15.24
C ARG A 168 -2.60 -3.48 15.04
N TYR A 169 -1.40 -3.44 14.47
CA TYR A 169 -0.71 -4.64 13.96
C TYR A 169 0.72 -4.82 14.49
N GLY A 170 1.19 -3.93 15.37
CA GLY A 170 2.53 -3.99 15.97
C GLY A 170 2.65 -4.81 17.25
N GLY A 171 1.55 -5.39 17.76
CA GLY A 171 1.57 -6.32 18.89
C GLY A 171 2.13 -7.71 18.52
N ASP A 172 2.43 -8.55 19.51
CA ASP A 172 2.95 -9.90 19.26
C ASP A 172 1.88 -10.81 18.64
N PHE A 173 2.21 -11.41 17.50
CA PHE A 173 1.32 -12.30 16.73
C PHE A 173 0.84 -13.53 17.52
N SER A 174 1.53 -13.90 18.60
CA SER A 174 1.16 -15.02 19.48
C SER A 174 0.01 -14.72 20.44
N GLU A 175 -0.32 -13.46 20.71
CA GLU A 175 -1.35 -13.10 21.71
C GLU A 175 -2.76 -12.94 21.12
N GLN A 176 -2.92 -13.04 19.79
CA GLN A 176 -4.19 -12.73 19.11
C GLN A 176 -4.93 -13.94 18.52
N ARG A 177 -4.57 -15.18 18.86
CA ARG A 177 -5.41 -16.34 18.52
C ARG A 177 -6.46 -16.57 19.62
N PRO A 178 -7.77 -16.48 19.34
CA PRO A 178 -8.75 -17.12 20.20
C PRO A 178 -8.43 -18.62 20.20
N GLU A 179 -8.39 -19.22 21.39
CA GLU A 179 -8.37 -20.67 21.53
C GLU A 179 -9.56 -21.25 20.75
N ILE A 180 -9.28 -22.20 19.83
CA ILE A 180 -10.28 -23.01 19.16
C ILE A 180 -10.52 -24.26 20.01
#